data_AF-X1EIY1-F1
#
_entry.id   AF-X1EIY1-F1
#
_cell.length_a   1.000
_cell.length_b   1.000
_cell.length_c   1.000
_cell.angle_alpha   90.00
_cell.angle_beta   90.00
_cell.angle_gamma   90.00
#
_symmetry.space_group_name_H-M   'P 1'
#
loop_
_entity.id
_entity.type
_entity.pdbx_description
1 polymer ?
#
loop_
_entity_poly.entity_id
_entity_poly.type
_entity_poly.pdbx_seq_one_letter_code
_entity_poly.pdbx_strand_id
1 'polypeptide(L)'
;DPNLIAVIPKVEDLYFKYLYYYLAYFKLSNICENAGLPQLNKKDLDPLKFIYPPIIEQRKIVSILENVDNLIQITQRLIEKLRECKKGLIQRFFTEGIGHTEFRDSKLGRIPKDWNIKKLSELIVLNPQYRVPEKEDYAYLPMDAIDKEKMAPNYWKRRTKESLTTTKFKNGDILFAKITPSTEHGKGALIKDFNEEIGFGSTELVVLSPKQGISADYLFYYTKRGSFRNRAVSLMEGATGRQRVPTFFL
;
A
#
# COMPACT_ATOMS: atom_id res chain seq x y z
N ASP A 1 -26.83 -20.15 -8.96
CA ASP A 1 -26.15 -20.04 -7.66
C ASP A 1 -27.24 -19.95 -6.59
N PRO A 2 -27.29 -20.86 -5.61
CA PRO A 2 -28.31 -20.87 -4.55
C PRO A 2 -28.27 -19.64 -3.63
N ASN A 3 -27.23 -18.81 -3.69
CA ASN A 3 -27.09 -17.59 -2.89
C ASN A 3 -27.55 -16.31 -3.62
N LEU A 4 -28.20 -16.44 -4.79
CA LEU A 4 -28.73 -15.31 -5.54
C LEU A 4 -30.26 -15.22 -5.40
N ILE A 5 -30.75 -14.01 -5.17
CA ILE A 5 -32.18 -13.71 -5.12
C ILE A 5 -32.49 -12.74 -6.25
N ALA A 6 -33.43 -13.11 -7.11
CA ALA A 6 -33.98 -12.21 -8.10
C ALA A 6 -35.11 -11.39 -7.47
N VAL A 7 -35.01 -10.05 -7.57
CA VAL A 7 -36.08 -9.14 -7.17
C VAL A 7 -36.67 -8.53 -8.44
N ILE A 8 -37.96 -8.78 -8.66
CA ILE A 8 -38.68 -8.30 -9.85
C ILE A 8 -39.76 -7.32 -9.38
N PRO A 9 -39.71 -6.04 -9.81
CA PRO A 9 -40.80 -5.10 -9.61
C PRO A 9 -42.13 -5.65 -10.12
N LYS A 10 -43.17 -5.60 -9.29
CA LYS A 10 -44.54 -5.99 -9.68
C LYS A 10 -45.38 -4.82 -10.22
N VAL A 11 -44.85 -3.61 -10.13
CA VAL A 11 -45.51 -2.35 -10.54
C VAL A 11 -44.74 -1.75 -11.70
N GLU A 12 -45.46 -1.20 -12.67
CA GLU A 12 -44.89 -0.71 -13.94
C GLU A 12 -44.08 0.59 -13.79
N ASP A 13 -44.41 1.41 -12.80
CA ASP A 13 -43.79 2.71 -12.53
C ASP A 13 -42.62 2.65 -11.53
N LEU A 14 -42.09 1.45 -11.25
CA LEU A 14 -40.86 1.25 -10.51
C LEU A 14 -39.67 1.06 -11.46
N TYR A 15 -38.80 2.05 -11.50
CA TYR A 15 -37.55 1.95 -12.22
C TYR A 15 -36.61 0.96 -11.52
N PHE A 16 -36.30 -0.16 -12.17
CA PHE A 16 -35.47 -1.21 -11.58
C PHE A 16 -34.10 -0.74 -11.06
N LYS A 17 -33.47 0.25 -11.72
CA LYS A 17 -32.21 0.82 -11.24
C LYS A 17 -32.40 1.63 -9.95
N TYR A 18 -33.55 2.28 -9.78
CA TYR A 18 -33.87 2.97 -8.52
C TYR A 18 -34.00 1.96 -7.39
N LEU A 19 -34.70 0.84 -7.64
CA LEU A 19 -34.76 -0.28 -6.70
C LEU A 19 -33.37 -0.82 -6.34
N TYR A 20 -32.48 -0.99 -7.33
CA TYR A 20 -31.09 -1.40 -7.08
C TYR A 20 -30.37 -0.45 -6.11
N TYR A 21 -30.37 0.86 -6.39
CA TYR A 21 -29.71 1.84 -5.54
C TYR A 21 -30.34 1.94 -4.15
N TYR A 22 -31.67 1.81 -4.05
CA TYR A 22 -32.39 1.82 -2.78
C TYR A 22 -32.00 0.63 -1.89
N LEU A 23 -31.94 -0.58 -2.47
CA LEU A 23 -31.53 -1.78 -1.73
C LEU A 23 -30.06 -1.72 -1.30
N ALA A 24 -29.19 -1.14 -2.13
CA ALA A 24 -27.78 -0.92 -1.79
C ALA A 24 -27.63 0.05 -0.60
N TYR A 25 -28.46 1.09 -0.53
CA TYR A 25 -28.49 2.02 0.60
C TYR A 25 -28.95 1.35 1.91
N PHE A 26 -29.96 0.47 1.83
CA PHE A 26 -30.60 -0.12 3.01
C PHE A 26 -29.70 -1.09 3.81
N LYS A 27 -28.52 -1.47 3.29
CA LYS A 27 -27.59 -2.44 3.91
C LYS A 27 -28.32 -3.68 4.46
N LEU A 28 -28.87 -4.48 3.55
CA LEU A 28 -29.63 -5.69 3.87
C LEU A 28 -28.92 -6.68 4.81
N SER A 29 -27.59 -6.60 4.92
CA SER A 29 -26.79 -7.34 5.90
C SER A 29 -27.29 -7.17 7.34
N ASN A 30 -27.75 -5.97 7.70
CA ASN A 30 -28.19 -5.65 9.06
C ASN A 30 -29.46 -6.41 9.47
N ILE A 31 -30.19 -6.96 8.50
CA ILE A 31 -31.44 -7.71 8.73
C ILE A 31 -31.14 -9.17 9.11
N CYS A 32 -29.98 -9.70 8.70
CA CYS A 32 -29.63 -11.11 8.84
C CYS A 32 -28.58 -11.40 9.92
N GLU A 33 -28.15 -10.40 10.71
CA GLU A 33 -27.01 -10.48 11.66
C GLU A 33 -27.15 -11.58 12.75
N ASN A 34 -28.36 -12.02 13.06
CA ASN A 34 -28.62 -12.98 14.15
C ASN A 34 -28.73 -14.45 13.72
N ALA A 35 -28.46 -14.79 12.45
CA ALA A 35 -28.51 -16.17 11.97
C ALA A 35 -27.11 -16.82 11.89
N GLY A 36 -27.00 -18.10 12.29
CA GLY A 36 -25.75 -18.86 12.18
C GLY A 36 -25.20 -18.97 10.75
N LEU A 37 -26.07 -18.80 9.75
CA LEU A 37 -25.75 -18.53 8.35
C LEU A 37 -26.68 -17.39 7.89
N PRO A 38 -26.19 -16.14 7.75
CA PRO A 38 -27.01 -15.01 7.32
C PRO A 38 -27.48 -15.23 5.88
N GLN A 39 -28.75 -15.56 5.72
CA GLN A 39 -29.43 -15.69 4.43
C GLN A 39 -30.66 -14.79 4.43
N LEU A 40 -30.79 -13.99 3.37
CA LEU A 40 -31.95 -13.15 3.16
C LEU A 40 -33.08 -14.03 2.60
N ASN A 41 -34.22 -14.08 3.27
CA ASN A 41 -35.40 -14.80 2.79
C ASN A 41 -36.54 -13.83 2.48
N LYS A 42 -37.57 -14.33 1.80
CA LYS A 42 -38.77 -13.54 1.48
C LYS A 42 -39.39 -12.89 2.73
N LYS A 43 -39.41 -13.62 3.86
CA LYS A 43 -39.94 -13.14 5.14
C LYS A 43 -39.18 -11.93 5.70
N ASP A 44 -37.90 -11.78 5.35
CA ASP A 44 -37.05 -10.67 5.79
C ASP A 44 -37.27 -9.42 4.92
N LEU A 45 -37.69 -9.62 3.67
CA LEU A 45 -38.00 -8.56 2.71
C LEU A 45 -39.43 -8.03 2.82
N ASP A 46 -40.41 -8.89 3.12
CA ASP A 46 -41.83 -8.55 3.21
C ASP A 46 -42.14 -7.35 4.15
N PRO A 47 -41.50 -7.17 5.32
CA PRO A 47 -41.77 -6.03 6.21
C PRO A 47 -41.05 -4.74 5.78
N LEU A 48 -40.17 -4.77 4.78
CA LEU A 48 -39.41 -3.59 4.38
C LEU A 48 -40.30 -2.55 3.71
N LYS A 49 -40.30 -1.35 4.28
CA LYS A 49 -40.96 -0.20 3.67
C LYS A 49 -40.07 0.37 2.56
N PHE A 50 -40.68 0.65 1.42
CA PHE A 50 -40.03 1.18 0.24
C PHE A 50 -40.49 2.61 -0.02
N ILE A 51 -39.55 3.55 -0.13
CA ILE A 51 -39.87 4.93 -0.56
C ILE A 51 -40.11 4.90 -2.06
N TYR A 52 -41.31 5.31 -2.48
CA TYR A 52 -41.79 5.17 -3.85
C TYR A 52 -42.09 6.54 -4.48
N PRO A 53 -41.06 7.30 -4.93
CA PRO A 53 -41.30 8.59 -5.57
C PRO A 53 -41.81 8.41 -7.01
N PRO A 54 -42.39 9.43 -7.65
CA PRO A 54 -42.83 9.35 -9.04
C PRO A 54 -41.71 8.90 -9.99
N ILE A 55 -42.04 8.17 -11.05
CA ILE A 55 -41.06 7.60 -12.00
C ILE A 55 -40.06 8.62 -12.56
N ILE A 56 -40.48 9.88 -12.75
CA ILE A 56 -39.62 10.97 -13.20
C ILE A 56 -38.50 11.26 -12.18
N GLU A 57 -38.85 11.28 -10.90
CA GLU A 57 -37.91 11.51 -9.81
C GLU A 57 -36.97 10.32 -9.62
N GLN A 58 -37.49 9.09 -9.68
CA GLN A 58 -36.67 7.87 -9.67
C GLN A 58 -35.58 7.92 -10.76
N ARG A 59 -35.94 8.29 -11.99
CA ARG A 59 -35.00 8.41 -13.11
C ARG A 59 -33.95 9.50 -12.89
N LYS A 60 -34.34 10.66 -12.34
CA LYS A 60 -33.40 11.75 -12.00
C LYS A 60 -32.41 11.32 -10.94
N ILE A 61 -32.88 10.70 -9.86
CA ILE A 61 -32.03 10.19 -8.77
C ILE A 61 -31.01 9.20 -9.35
N VAL A 62 -31.49 8.20 -10.09
CA VAL A 62 -30.61 7.19 -10.69
C VAL A 62 -29.60 7.82 -11.64
N SER A 63 -30.01 8.77 -12.49
CA SER A 63 -29.08 9.43 -13.40
C SER A 63 -27.92 10.12 -12.68
N ILE A 64 -28.18 10.76 -11.54
CA ILE A 64 -27.13 11.39 -10.73
C ILE A 64 -26.21 10.32 -10.12
N LEU A 65 -26.77 9.25 -9.55
CA LEU A 65 -26.00 8.18 -8.93
C LEU A 65 -25.13 7.42 -9.94
N GLU A 66 -25.68 7.09 -11.11
CA GLU A 66 -24.92 6.46 -12.20
C GLU A 66 -23.76 7.34 -12.67
N ASN A 67 -23.96 8.66 -12.75
CA ASN A 67 -22.88 9.58 -13.08
C ASN A 67 -21.75 9.55 -12.03
N VAL A 68 -22.09 9.51 -10.74
CA VAL A 68 -21.09 9.41 -9.66
C VAL A 68 -20.35 8.07 -9.75
N ASP A 69 -21.04 6.96 -9.94
CA ASP A 69 -20.41 5.64 -10.08
C ASP A 69 -19.48 5.57 -11.31
N ASN A 70 -19.89 6.16 -12.42
CA ASN A 70 -19.05 6.27 -13.60
C ASN A 70 -17.77 7.07 -13.33
N LEU A 71 -17.86 8.18 -12.60
CA LEU A 71 -16.70 8.98 -12.20
C LEU A 71 -15.76 8.19 -11.27
N ILE A 72 -16.30 7.42 -10.33
CA ILE A 72 -15.51 6.53 -9.46
C ILE A 72 -14.75 5.51 -10.31
N GLN A 73 -15.42 4.84 -11.26
CA GLN A 73 -14.79 3.85 -12.13
C GLN A 73 -13.70 4.46 -13.02
N ILE A 74 -13.95 5.61 -13.63
CA ILE A 74 -12.96 6.32 -14.45
C ILE A 74 -11.73 6.72 -13.61
N THR A 75 -11.96 7.22 -12.40
CA THR A 75 -10.89 7.62 -11.48
C THR A 75 -10.05 6.42 -11.05
N GLN A 76 -10.66 5.28 -10.74
CA GLN A 76 -9.95 4.04 -10.42
C GLN A 76 -9.05 3.57 -11.57
N ARG A 77 -9.57 3.59 -12.81
CA ARG A 77 -8.77 3.26 -14.01
C ARG A 77 -7.61 4.23 -14.22
N LEU A 78 -7.80 5.53 -13.94
CA LEU A 78 -6.74 6.53 -14.02
C LEU A 78 -5.64 6.26 -12.98
N ILE A 79 -6.02 5.93 -11.74
CA ILE A 79 -5.07 5.58 -10.68
C ILE A 79 -4.22 4.36 -11.10
N GLU A 80 -4.85 3.32 -11.67
CA GLU A 80 -4.14 2.14 -12.18
C GLU A 80 -3.16 2.49 -13.29
N LYS A 81 -3.57 3.30 -14.27
CA LYS A 81 -2.68 3.78 -15.35
C LYS A 81 -1.50 4.58 -14.80
N LEU A 82 -1.73 5.44 -13.82
CA LEU A 82 -0.66 6.23 -13.17
C LEU A 82 0.31 5.33 -12.40
N ARG A 83 -0.18 4.27 -11.75
CA ARG A 83 0.66 3.28 -11.06
C ARG A 83 1.56 2.53 -12.04
N GLU A 84 1.03 2.05 -13.16
CA GLU A 84 1.82 1.39 -14.19
C GLU A 84 2.82 2.35 -14.85
N CYS A 85 2.41 3.59 -15.14
CA CYS A 85 3.31 4.62 -15.64
C CYS A 85 4.46 4.89 -14.66
N LYS A 86 4.17 5.08 -13.36
CA LYS A 86 5.17 5.26 -12.30
C LYS A 86 6.17 4.09 -12.27
N LYS A 87 5.68 2.85 -12.36
CA LYS A 87 6.53 1.65 -12.40
C LYS A 87 7.46 1.64 -13.61
N GLY A 88 6.94 1.98 -14.80
CA GLY A 88 7.73 2.11 -16.03
C GLY A 88 8.78 3.22 -15.95
N LEU A 89 8.42 4.38 -15.40
CA LEU A 89 9.35 5.49 -15.18
C LEU A 89 10.47 5.13 -14.21
N ILE A 90 10.16 4.46 -13.09
CA ILE A 90 11.18 3.96 -12.16
C ILE A 90 12.11 2.97 -12.87
N GLN A 91 11.59 2.07 -13.69
CA GLN A 91 12.46 1.15 -14.43
C GLN A 91 13.41 1.91 -15.35
N ARG A 92 12.86 2.84 -16.16
CA ARG A 92 13.62 3.62 -17.13
C ARG A 92 14.65 4.54 -16.47
N PHE A 93 14.26 5.32 -15.47
CA PHE A 93 15.15 6.29 -14.84
C PHE A 93 16.31 5.65 -14.10
N PHE A 94 16.16 4.42 -13.59
CA PHE A 94 17.25 3.72 -12.92
C PHE A 94 18.13 2.88 -13.86
N THR A 95 17.87 2.90 -15.17
CA THR A 95 18.72 2.26 -16.20
C THR A 95 19.26 3.26 -17.21
N GLU A 96 18.45 4.23 -17.63
CA GLU A 96 18.76 5.19 -18.70
C GLU A 96 18.99 6.62 -18.20
N GLY A 97 18.57 6.95 -16.98
CA GLY A 97 18.62 8.31 -16.47
C GLY A 97 17.69 9.26 -17.22
N ILE A 98 18.09 10.54 -17.31
CA ILE A 98 17.33 11.59 -17.97
C ILE A 98 18.26 12.33 -18.93
N GLY A 99 17.94 12.31 -20.23
CA GLY A 99 18.65 13.11 -21.24
C GLY A 99 20.02 12.59 -21.66
N HIS A 100 20.42 11.37 -21.29
CA HIS A 100 21.68 10.79 -21.72
C HIS A 100 21.61 10.30 -23.18
N THR A 101 22.67 10.57 -23.95
CA THR A 101 22.82 10.16 -25.35
C THR A 101 23.90 9.08 -25.55
N GLU A 102 24.88 9.02 -24.64
CA GLU A 102 25.96 8.03 -24.65
C GLU A 102 25.77 6.95 -23.58
N PHE A 103 26.00 5.69 -23.98
CA PHE A 103 25.79 4.53 -23.12
C PHE A 103 26.95 3.54 -23.21
N ARG A 104 27.11 2.73 -22.17
CA ARG A 104 28.06 1.61 -22.12
C ARG A 104 27.40 0.35 -21.55
N ASP A 105 27.92 -0.80 -21.93
CA ASP A 105 27.50 -2.07 -21.34
C ASP A 105 28.10 -2.24 -19.94
N SER A 106 27.35 -2.92 -19.07
CA SER A 106 27.77 -3.23 -17.72
C SER A 106 27.14 -4.52 -17.23
N LYS A 107 27.62 -5.02 -16.07
CA LYS A 107 27.01 -6.16 -15.37
C LYS A 107 25.55 -5.93 -14.95
N LEU A 108 25.08 -4.68 -14.97
CA LEU A 108 23.71 -4.29 -14.63
C LEU A 108 22.88 -3.93 -15.88
N GLY A 109 23.39 -4.24 -17.07
CA GLY A 109 22.81 -3.85 -18.35
C GLY A 109 23.43 -2.57 -18.91
N ARG A 110 22.82 -2.07 -19.98
CA ARG A 110 23.23 -0.82 -20.64
C ARG A 110 22.90 0.38 -19.75
N ILE A 111 23.90 1.19 -19.42
CA ILE A 111 23.78 2.37 -18.56
C ILE A 111 24.45 3.59 -19.21
N PRO A 112 24.11 4.83 -18.81
CA PRO A 112 24.82 6.01 -19.26
C PRO A 112 26.34 5.92 -19.03
N LYS A 113 27.10 6.43 -20.00
CA LYS A 113 28.57 6.28 -20.06
C LYS A 113 29.28 6.87 -18.84
N ASP A 114 28.74 7.96 -18.30
CA ASP A 114 29.23 8.72 -17.15
C ASP A 114 28.82 8.14 -15.79
N TRP A 115 27.94 7.12 -15.77
CA TRP A 115 27.47 6.53 -14.51
C TRP A 115 28.46 5.54 -13.90
N ASN A 116 28.73 5.70 -12.61
CA ASN A 116 29.58 4.80 -11.84
C ASN A 116 28.77 3.70 -11.15
N ILE A 117 29.35 2.50 -11.07
CA ILE A 117 28.76 1.35 -10.37
C ILE A 117 29.49 1.17 -9.04
N LYS A 118 28.73 1.13 -7.94
CA LYS A 118 29.22 0.83 -6.58
C LYS A 118 28.32 -0.21 -5.92
N LYS A 119 28.85 -0.95 -4.94
CA LYS A 119 28.00 -1.83 -4.12
C LYS A 119 27.10 -0.98 -3.23
N LEU A 120 25.90 -1.47 -2.94
CA LEU A 120 24.96 -0.75 -2.07
C LEU A 120 25.56 -0.50 -0.68
N SER A 121 26.25 -1.49 -0.12
CA SER A 121 26.98 -1.38 1.16
C SER A 121 28.09 -0.30 1.18
N GLU A 122 28.57 0.15 0.02
CA GLU A 122 29.49 1.30 -0.06
C GLU A 122 28.75 2.64 0.11
N LEU A 123 27.45 2.69 -0.18
CA LEU A 123 26.62 3.90 -0.21
C LEU A 123 25.75 4.09 1.05
N ILE A 124 25.50 3.02 1.80
CA ILE A 124 24.65 3.04 2.99
C ILE A 124 25.36 2.46 4.22
N VAL A 125 24.82 2.75 5.39
CA VAL A 125 25.06 2.00 6.62
C VAL A 125 23.81 1.15 6.89
N LEU A 126 23.97 -0.17 6.93
CA LEU A 126 22.90 -1.11 7.24
C LEU A 126 22.75 -1.23 8.76
N ASN A 127 21.53 -1.07 9.26
CA ASN A 127 21.17 -1.12 10.69
C ASN A 127 22.14 -0.29 11.56
N PRO A 128 22.26 1.03 11.28
CA PRO A 128 23.14 1.93 12.02
C PRO A 128 22.84 1.87 13.51
N GLN A 129 23.90 2.05 14.31
CA GLN A 129 23.74 2.25 15.75
C GLN A 129 23.57 3.74 16.03
N TYR A 130 22.50 4.05 16.76
CA TYR A 130 22.22 5.40 17.19
C TYR A 130 22.22 5.52 18.71
N ARG A 131 22.70 6.67 19.18
CA ARG A 131 22.55 7.09 20.56
C ARG A 131 21.05 7.32 20.83
N VAL A 132 20.55 6.71 21.89
CA VAL A 132 19.15 6.85 22.30
C VAL A 132 19.10 7.88 23.43
N PRO A 133 18.39 9.01 23.27
CA PRO A 133 18.19 9.96 24.36
C PRO A 133 17.30 9.34 25.43
N GLU A 134 17.55 9.61 26.71
CA GLU A 134 16.72 9.08 27.81
C GLU A 134 15.34 9.74 27.80
N LYS A 135 14.30 8.92 27.60
CA LYS A 135 12.87 9.28 27.59
C LYS A 135 12.04 8.12 28.14
N GLU A 136 10.85 8.44 28.64
CA GLU A 136 9.87 7.45 29.13
C GLU A 136 9.33 6.57 28.01
N ASP A 137 9.01 7.18 26.87
CA ASP A 137 8.52 6.50 25.68
C ASP A 137 9.06 7.11 24.38
N TYR A 138 8.92 6.35 23.29
CA TYR A 138 9.44 6.69 21.97
C TYR A 138 8.41 6.37 20.90
N ALA A 139 8.50 7.06 19.76
CA ALA A 139 7.69 6.71 18.60
C ALA A 139 8.11 5.35 18.05
N TYR A 140 7.10 4.55 17.77
CA TYR A 140 7.21 3.19 17.25
C TYR A 140 6.53 3.07 15.90
N LEU A 141 7.23 2.53 14.90
CA LEU A 141 6.70 2.20 13.60
C LEU A 141 6.33 0.71 13.52
N PRO A 142 5.04 0.36 13.63
CA PRO A 142 4.60 -1.00 13.38
C PRO A 142 4.54 -1.29 11.88
N MET A 143 4.57 -2.57 11.51
CA MET A 143 4.59 -3.02 10.10
C MET A 143 3.30 -2.69 9.32
N ASP A 144 2.16 -2.63 10.02
CA ASP A 144 0.85 -2.28 9.47
C ASP A 144 0.73 -0.78 9.11
N ALA A 145 1.51 0.09 9.76
CA ALA A 145 1.59 1.50 9.41
C ALA A 145 2.34 1.78 8.09
N ILE A 146 3.08 0.79 7.57
CA ILE A 146 3.83 0.92 6.31
C ILE A 146 2.95 0.50 5.14
N ASP A 147 2.71 1.46 4.25
CA ASP A 147 1.98 1.28 3.01
C ASP A 147 2.90 0.82 1.87
N LYS A 148 2.36 0.12 0.88
CA LYS A 148 3.13 -0.33 -0.29
C LYS A 148 3.40 0.81 -1.28
N GLU A 149 2.50 1.79 -1.35
CA GLU A 149 2.48 2.88 -2.33
C GLU A 149 2.97 4.21 -1.76
N LYS A 150 2.73 4.48 -0.47
CA LYS A 150 3.17 5.71 0.19
C LYS A 150 4.64 5.64 0.59
N MET A 151 5.26 6.82 0.64
CA MET A 151 6.63 7.00 1.08
C MET A 151 6.74 7.12 2.60
N ALA A 152 5.86 7.93 3.20
CA ALA A 152 5.81 8.12 4.65
C ALA A 152 4.94 7.06 5.32
N PRO A 153 5.20 6.74 6.60
CA PRO A 153 4.29 5.97 7.44
C PRO A 153 2.89 6.60 7.54
N ASN A 154 1.85 5.76 7.68
CA ASN A 154 0.48 6.23 7.89
C ASN A 154 0.24 6.78 9.30
N TYR A 155 0.89 6.18 10.31
CA TYR A 155 0.77 6.56 11.71
C TYR A 155 1.95 6.03 12.53
N TRP A 156 2.07 6.53 13.75
CA TRP A 156 3.04 6.08 14.74
C TRP A 156 2.30 5.54 15.98
N LYS A 157 2.91 4.59 16.67
CA LYS A 157 2.50 4.18 18.03
C LYS A 157 3.51 4.72 19.05
N ARG A 158 3.21 4.60 20.34
CA ARG A 158 4.16 4.85 21.42
C ARG A 158 4.57 3.54 22.07
N ARG A 159 5.83 3.45 22.50
CA ARG A 159 6.36 2.33 23.28
C ARG A 159 7.26 2.84 24.38
N THR A 160 7.09 2.27 25.57
CA THR A 160 7.97 2.52 26.72
C THR A 160 9.34 1.86 26.50
N LYS A 161 10.34 2.32 27.25
CA LYS A 161 11.73 1.85 27.17
C LYS A 161 11.87 0.31 27.27
N GLU A 162 11.04 -0.34 28.08
CA GLU A 162 11.06 -1.80 28.32
C GLU A 162 10.54 -2.62 27.14
N SER A 163 9.80 -1.99 26.23
CA SER A 163 9.14 -2.65 25.09
C SER A 163 9.75 -2.30 23.73
N LEU A 164 10.89 -1.60 23.74
CA LEU A 164 11.61 -1.19 22.54
C LEU A 164 12.23 -2.37 21.81
N THR A 165 12.35 -2.22 20.50
CA THR A 165 13.03 -3.19 19.64
C THR A 165 14.47 -2.76 19.39
N THR A 166 15.23 -3.61 18.71
CA THR A 166 16.59 -3.29 18.27
C THR A 166 16.64 -2.41 17.03
N THR A 167 15.50 -2.19 16.34
CA THR A 167 15.44 -1.44 15.07
C THR A 167 15.30 0.04 15.35
N LYS A 168 16.41 0.78 15.33
CA LYS A 168 16.46 2.23 15.57
C LYS A 168 16.58 2.98 14.26
N PHE A 169 15.86 4.08 14.12
CA PHE A 169 15.94 4.96 12.93
C PHE A 169 15.85 6.43 13.33
N LYS A 170 16.24 7.30 12.40
CA LYS A 170 16.06 8.76 12.49
C LYS A 170 15.60 9.33 11.14
N ASN A 171 15.39 10.65 11.10
CA ASN A 171 15.16 11.36 9.84
C ASN A 171 16.27 11.09 8.81
N GLY A 172 15.86 10.85 7.57
CA GLY A 172 16.73 10.51 6.45
C GLY A 172 16.97 9.02 6.24
N ASP A 173 16.57 8.16 7.19
CA ASP A 173 16.71 6.71 7.04
C ASP A 173 15.60 6.12 6.16
N ILE A 174 15.95 5.07 5.42
CA ILE A 174 15.01 4.23 4.68
C ILE A 174 14.77 2.96 5.48
N LEU A 175 13.50 2.60 5.67
CA LEU A 175 13.07 1.35 6.26
C LEU A 175 12.59 0.41 5.17
N PHE A 176 13.11 -0.82 5.18
CA PHE A 176 12.73 -1.86 4.23
C PHE A 176 12.19 -3.07 5.00
N ALA A 177 11.05 -3.61 4.57
CA ALA A 177 10.53 -4.83 5.16
C ALA A 177 11.36 -6.03 4.72
N LYS A 178 11.75 -6.88 5.68
CA LYS A 178 12.54 -8.09 5.42
C LYS A 178 11.76 -9.40 5.61
N ILE A 179 10.44 -9.37 5.78
CA ILE A 179 9.60 -10.55 5.99
C ILE A 179 8.52 -10.68 4.91
N THR A 180 8.07 -11.90 4.63
CA THR A 180 6.90 -12.19 3.77
C THR A 180 5.59 -11.89 4.52
N PRO A 181 4.55 -11.35 3.84
CA PRO A 181 4.51 -10.90 2.45
C PRO A 181 4.94 -9.43 2.27
N SER A 182 5.36 -8.74 3.34
CA SER A 182 5.70 -7.32 3.30
C SER A 182 6.82 -7.00 2.29
N THR A 183 7.83 -7.85 2.18
CA THR A 183 8.93 -7.73 1.20
C THR A 183 8.39 -7.83 -0.23
N GLU A 184 7.55 -8.83 -0.50
CA GLU A 184 6.94 -9.10 -1.82
C GLU A 184 6.04 -7.94 -2.26
N HIS A 185 5.31 -7.35 -1.32
CA HIS A 185 4.51 -6.15 -1.56
C HIS A 185 5.34 -4.87 -1.65
N GLY A 186 6.65 -4.93 -1.43
CA GLY A 186 7.54 -3.77 -1.47
C GLY A 186 7.28 -2.77 -0.36
N LYS A 187 6.81 -3.22 0.81
CA LYS A 187 6.64 -2.35 1.98
C LYS A 187 7.98 -1.79 2.41
N GLY A 188 8.01 -0.48 2.56
CA GLY A 188 9.16 0.28 3.03
C GLY A 188 8.76 1.75 3.15
N ALA A 189 9.47 2.47 4.00
CA ALA A 189 9.20 3.87 4.32
C ALA A 189 10.48 4.70 4.24
N LEU A 190 10.36 5.96 3.85
CA LEU A 190 11.41 6.95 4.05
C LEU A 190 11.01 7.82 5.24
N ILE A 191 11.89 7.94 6.23
CA ILE A 191 11.63 8.75 7.41
C ILE A 191 11.96 10.21 7.09
N LYS A 192 10.91 11.02 7.00
CA LYS A 192 10.96 12.47 6.77
C LYS A 192 10.03 13.16 7.74
N ASP A 193 10.37 14.41 8.07
CA ASP A 193 9.58 15.27 8.94
C ASP A 193 9.19 14.58 10.26
N PHE A 194 10.07 13.71 10.76
CA PHE A 194 9.91 13.00 12.02
C PHE A 194 10.32 13.92 13.17
N ASN A 195 9.41 14.13 14.12
CA ASN A 195 9.55 15.15 15.16
C ASN A 195 10.42 14.71 16.36
N GLU A 196 11.06 13.54 16.28
CA GLU A 196 11.93 13.01 17.32
C GLU A 196 13.31 12.69 16.77
N GLU A 197 14.31 12.71 17.65
CA GLU A 197 15.69 12.37 17.26
C GLU A 197 15.83 10.90 16.83
N ILE A 198 15.14 9.99 17.54
CA ILE A 198 15.18 8.55 17.33
C ILE A 198 13.79 7.96 17.46
N GLY A 199 13.44 7.07 16.54
CA GLY A 199 12.29 6.21 16.60
C GLY A 199 12.68 4.74 16.54
N PHE A 200 11.72 3.87 16.86
CA PHE A 200 11.90 2.42 16.90
C PHE A 200 10.95 1.72 15.94
N GLY A 201 11.40 0.68 15.24
CA GLY A 201 10.62 -0.04 14.25
C GLY A 201 10.32 -1.47 14.65
N SER A 202 9.38 -2.12 13.95
CA SER A 202 9.27 -3.58 14.02
C SER A 202 10.62 -4.26 13.75
N THR A 203 10.91 -5.35 14.45
CA THR A 203 12.11 -6.19 14.22
C THR A 203 12.15 -6.82 12.83
N GLU A 204 11.03 -6.79 12.10
CA GLU A 204 10.89 -7.25 10.72
C GLU A 204 11.23 -6.17 9.67
N LEU A 205 11.79 -5.05 10.13
CA LEU A 205 12.36 -4.01 9.30
C LEU A 205 13.90 -4.08 9.34
N VAL A 206 14.52 -3.54 8.30
CA VAL A 206 15.93 -3.19 8.26
C VAL A 206 16.04 -1.71 7.93
N VAL A 207 17.08 -1.07 8.46
CA VAL A 207 17.32 0.37 8.31
C VAL A 207 18.49 0.58 7.37
N LEU A 208 18.27 1.34 6.30
CA LEU A 208 19.29 1.75 5.34
C LEU A 208 19.53 3.25 5.56
N SER A 209 20.67 3.59 6.15
CA SER A 209 21.03 4.99 6.36
C SER A 209 21.96 5.46 5.23
N PRO A 210 21.56 6.45 4.42
CA PRO A 210 22.39 6.99 3.35
C PRO A 210 23.68 7.60 3.91
N LYS A 211 24.83 7.33 3.28
CA LYS A 211 26.06 8.07 3.56
C LYS A 211 25.96 9.50 3.00
N GLN A 212 26.88 10.36 3.44
CA GLN A 212 26.94 11.76 3.01
C GLN A 212 26.95 11.88 1.49
N GLY A 213 26.13 12.80 0.95
CA GLY A 213 25.99 13.04 -0.48
C GLY A 213 25.07 12.08 -1.22
N ILE A 214 24.51 11.07 -0.54
CA ILE A 214 23.56 10.13 -1.14
C ILE A 214 22.13 10.56 -0.81
N SER A 215 21.31 10.74 -1.86
CA SER A 215 19.90 11.11 -1.70
C SER A 215 19.10 9.95 -1.10
N ALA A 216 18.44 10.22 0.03
CA ALA A 216 17.55 9.27 0.69
C ALA A 216 16.32 8.94 -0.17
N ASP A 217 15.77 9.94 -0.88
CA ASP A 217 14.68 9.76 -1.84
C ASP A 217 15.05 8.82 -2.97
N TYR A 218 16.23 9.02 -3.57
CA TYR A 218 16.73 8.16 -4.64
C TYR A 218 16.90 6.72 -4.15
N LEU A 219 17.51 6.52 -2.99
CA LEU A 219 17.66 5.19 -2.39
C LEU A 219 16.31 4.56 -2.05
N PHE A 220 15.35 5.31 -1.54
CA PHE A 220 14.00 4.81 -1.30
C PHE A 220 13.40 4.27 -2.60
N TYR A 221 13.41 5.05 -3.69
CA TYR A 221 12.89 4.58 -4.98
C TYR A 221 13.71 3.44 -5.59
N TYR A 222 15.02 3.37 -5.30
CA TYR A 222 15.85 2.22 -5.67
C TYR A 222 15.32 0.92 -5.04
N THR A 223 14.94 0.95 -3.75
CA THR A 223 14.35 -0.23 -3.07
C THR A 223 12.98 -0.63 -3.63
N LYS A 224 12.27 0.30 -4.28
CA LYS A 224 10.96 0.06 -4.91
C LYS A 224 11.08 -0.57 -6.31
N ARG A 225 12.28 -0.68 -6.87
CA ARG A 225 12.50 -1.33 -8.18
C ARG A 225 12.13 -2.80 -8.11
N GLY A 226 11.46 -3.28 -9.16
CA GLY A 226 11.11 -4.69 -9.30
C GLY A 226 12.34 -5.61 -9.24
N SER A 227 13.45 -5.23 -9.86
CA SER A 227 14.69 -6.02 -9.84
C SER A 227 15.30 -6.14 -8.45
N PHE A 228 15.33 -5.05 -7.67
CA PHE A 228 15.80 -5.07 -6.28
C PHE A 228 14.92 -5.97 -5.41
N ARG A 229 13.60 -5.78 -5.49
CA ARG A 229 12.64 -6.55 -4.70
C ARG A 229 12.63 -8.03 -5.08
N ASN A 230 12.63 -8.36 -6.37
CA ASN A 230 12.63 -9.75 -6.81
C ASN A 230 13.90 -10.48 -6.36
N ARG A 231 15.05 -9.79 -6.34
CA ARG A 231 16.28 -10.34 -5.79
C ARG A 231 16.23 -10.54 -4.27
N ALA A 232 15.63 -9.60 -3.52
CA ALA A 232 15.37 -9.79 -2.09
C ALA A 232 14.51 -11.03 -1.86
N VAL A 233 13.39 -11.15 -2.59
CA VAL A 233 12.44 -12.28 -2.46
C VAL A 233 13.09 -13.61 -2.82
N SER A 234 13.91 -13.67 -3.89
CA SER A 234 14.57 -14.91 -4.30
C SER A 234 15.58 -15.46 -3.29
N LEU A 235 16.02 -14.63 -2.35
CA LEU A 235 16.98 -15.00 -1.30
C LEU A 235 16.30 -15.26 0.05
N MET A 236 14.96 -15.20 0.13
CA MET A 236 14.27 -15.35 1.41
C MET A 236 14.36 -16.78 1.94
N GLU A 237 14.69 -16.90 3.23
CA GLU A 237 14.87 -18.17 3.93
C GLU A 237 13.89 -18.28 5.12
N GLY A 238 13.47 -19.49 5.46
CA GLY A 238 12.62 -19.76 6.63
C GLY A 238 11.46 -20.72 6.36
N ALA A 239 10.62 -20.91 7.38
CA ALA A 239 9.46 -21.81 7.33
C ALA A 239 8.36 -21.30 6.39
N THR A 240 7.53 -22.21 5.88
CA THR A 240 6.41 -21.90 4.98
C THR A 240 5.53 -20.78 5.53
N GLY A 241 5.38 -19.69 4.76
CA GLY A 241 4.58 -18.51 5.11
C GLY A 241 5.30 -17.44 5.94
N ARG A 242 6.47 -17.72 6.53
CA ARG A 242 7.31 -16.73 7.23
C ARG A 242 8.77 -16.89 6.85
N GLN A 243 9.10 -16.35 5.69
CA GLN A 243 10.48 -16.26 5.21
C GLN A 243 11.03 -14.85 5.42
N ARG A 244 12.35 -14.72 5.54
CA ARG A 244 13.03 -13.46 5.74
C ARG A 244 14.17 -13.25 4.75
N VAL A 245 14.35 -12.00 4.34
CA VAL A 245 15.52 -11.57 3.56
C VAL A 245 16.74 -11.65 4.47
N PRO A 246 17.79 -12.41 4.09
CA PRO A 246 18.99 -12.54 4.89
C PRO A 246 19.76 -11.22 4.90
N THR A 247 20.50 -10.96 5.98
CA THR A 247 21.21 -9.68 6.16
C THR A 247 22.32 -9.46 5.14
N PHE A 248 22.93 -10.52 4.58
CA PHE A 248 23.95 -10.41 3.54
C PHE A 248 23.43 -9.91 2.20
N PHE A 249 22.10 -9.81 2.02
CA PHE A 249 21.50 -9.27 0.81
C PHE A 249 21.85 -7.78 0.59
N LEU A 250 22.02 -7.01 1.67
CA LEU A 250 22.12 -5.54 1.67
C LEU A 250 23.55 -5.04 1.83
#